data_AF-A0A317JC44-F1
#
_entry.id   AF-A0A317JC44-F1
#
_cell.length_a   1.000
_cell.length_b   1.000
_cell.length_c   1.000
_cell.angle_alpha   90.00
_cell.angle_beta   90.00
_cell.angle_gamma   90.00
#
_symmetry.space_group_name_H-M   'P 1'
#
loop_
_entity.id
_entity.type
_entity.pdbx_description
1 polymer ?
#
loop_
_entity_poly.entity_id
_entity_poly.type
_entity_poly.pdbx_seq_one_letter_code
_entity_poly.pdbx_strand_id
1 'polypeptide(L)'
;IQSIPQPVIAQVQGVATAAGCQLVATCDLAVAAEEAAFATPGVKIGLFCTTPMVALTRAIGRKRALQMLLSGEFVDARTAAEWGLVNEVVPAQQLEDAAKRLAAKIAEASSLVVALGKQAFYTQIDLDQPKAYAYAKEVMSMNALAADAGEGIGAFLEKRSPRWTGK
;
A
#
# COMPACT_ATOMS: atom_id res chain seq x y z
N ILE A 1 -10.92 -0.91 1.91
CA ILE A 1 -9.52 -1.41 1.89
C ILE A 1 -8.67 -0.63 2.89
N GLN A 2 -8.55 0.68 2.75
CA GLN A 2 -7.70 1.48 3.64
C GLN A 2 -8.27 1.60 5.07
N SER A 3 -9.59 1.45 5.23
CA SER A 3 -10.29 1.51 6.53
C SER A 3 -10.24 0.24 7.37
N ILE A 4 -9.86 -0.92 6.82
CA ILE A 4 -9.74 -2.16 7.61
C ILE A 4 -8.37 -2.19 8.32
N PRO A 5 -8.27 -2.86 9.49
CA PRO A 5 -7.02 -2.86 10.26
C PRO A 5 -5.90 -3.68 9.62
N GLN A 6 -6.24 -4.68 8.79
CA GLN A 6 -5.24 -5.52 8.11
C GLN A 6 -4.61 -4.77 6.93
N PRO A 7 -3.28 -4.88 6.73
CA PRO A 7 -2.64 -4.55 5.45
C PRO A 7 -3.18 -5.42 4.32
N VAL A 8 -3.35 -4.83 3.16
CA VAL A 8 -3.88 -5.46 1.94
C VAL A 8 -2.84 -5.34 0.85
N ILE A 9 -2.39 -6.49 0.35
CA ILE A 9 -1.41 -6.60 -0.73
C ILE A 9 -2.15 -7.06 -1.99
N ALA A 10 -2.09 -6.27 -3.07
CA ALA A 10 -2.57 -6.71 -4.37
C ALA A 10 -1.57 -7.69 -4.99
N GLN A 11 -2.04 -8.87 -5.37
CA GLN A 11 -1.27 -9.83 -6.18
C GLN A 11 -1.79 -9.75 -7.62
N VAL A 12 -0.98 -9.22 -8.55
CA VAL A 12 -1.43 -8.90 -9.91
C VAL A 12 -0.77 -9.81 -10.94
N GLN A 13 -1.50 -10.80 -11.43
CA GLN A 13 -1.01 -11.83 -12.35
C GLN A 13 -1.07 -11.45 -13.84
N GLY A 14 -1.69 -10.33 -14.18
CA GLY A 14 -1.95 -9.96 -15.57
C GLY A 14 -2.53 -8.57 -15.72
N VAL A 15 -3.39 -8.39 -16.71
CA VAL A 15 -3.94 -7.08 -17.05
C VAL A 15 -4.89 -6.56 -15.96
N ALA A 16 -4.60 -5.35 -15.44
CA ALA A 16 -5.43 -4.62 -14.48
C ALA A 16 -5.83 -3.25 -15.07
N THR A 17 -7.06 -3.15 -15.58
CA THR A 17 -7.55 -1.93 -16.24
C THR A 17 -8.72 -1.30 -15.49
N ALA A 18 -8.90 0.02 -15.66
CA ALA A 18 -10.02 0.77 -15.08
C ALA A 18 -10.18 0.49 -13.57
N ALA A 19 -11.29 -0.13 -13.15
CA ALA A 19 -11.53 -0.49 -11.75
C ALA A 19 -10.50 -1.50 -11.20
N GLY A 20 -9.91 -2.35 -12.03
CA GLY A 20 -8.80 -3.23 -11.64
C GLY A 20 -7.54 -2.41 -11.30
N CYS A 21 -7.19 -1.42 -12.13
CA CYS A 21 -6.08 -0.52 -11.82
C CYS A 21 -6.37 0.33 -10.56
N GLN A 22 -7.62 0.75 -10.37
CA GLN A 22 -8.06 1.42 -9.14
C GLN A 22 -7.86 0.54 -7.91
N LEU A 23 -8.24 -0.74 -7.99
CA LEU A 23 -8.12 -1.69 -6.89
C LEU A 23 -6.65 -1.82 -6.45
N VAL A 24 -5.75 -2.00 -7.42
CA VAL A 24 -4.30 -2.07 -7.15
C VAL A 24 -3.79 -0.80 -6.47
N ALA A 25 -4.13 0.38 -7.01
CA ALA A 25 -3.72 1.67 -6.43
C ALA A 25 -4.36 1.97 -5.06
N THR A 26 -5.43 1.25 -4.67
CA THR A 26 -6.12 1.42 -3.39
C THR A 26 -5.55 0.50 -2.30
N CYS A 27 -4.99 -0.65 -2.69
CA CYS A 27 -4.28 -1.54 -1.77
C CYS A 27 -3.09 -0.81 -1.11
N ASP A 28 -2.70 -1.27 0.08
CA ASP A 28 -1.58 -0.68 0.80
C ASP A 28 -0.26 -0.95 0.07
N LEU A 29 -0.15 -2.14 -0.53
CA LEU A 29 1.02 -2.63 -1.27
C LEU A 29 0.56 -3.45 -2.49
N ALA A 30 1.45 -3.65 -3.45
CA ALA A 30 1.20 -4.49 -4.61
C ALA A 30 2.45 -5.25 -5.08
N VAL A 31 2.26 -6.49 -5.51
CA VAL A 31 3.26 -7.33 -6.19
C VAL A 31 2.67 -7.75 -7.53
N ALA A 32 3.44 -7.66 -8.61
CA ALA A 32 2.96 -7.97 -9.95
C ALA A 32 3.84 -9.02 -10.66
N ALA A 33 3.22 -9.81 -11.53
CA ALA A 33 3.94 -10.62 -12.51
C ALA A 33 4.62 -9.71 -13.55
N GLU A 34 5.73 -10.17 -14.14
CA GLU A 34 6.42 -9.44 -15.22
C GLU A 34 5.52 -9.12 -16.41
N GLU A 35 4.54 -9.98 -16.69
CA GLU A 35 3.59 -9.86 -17.79
C GLU A 35 2.36 -8.99 -17.44
N ALA A 36 2.26 -8.49 -16.20
CA ALA A 36 1.17 -7.62 -15.81
C ALA A 36 1.23 -6.26 -16.52
N ALA A 37 0.06 -5.68 -16.76
CA ALA A 37 -0.06 -4.38 -17.40
C ALA A 37 -1.23 -3.58 -16.82
N PHE A 38 -1.05 -2.27 -16.72
CA PHE A 38 -1.96 -1.36 -16.03
C PHE A 38 -2.44 -0.27 -16.98
N ALA A 39 -3.73 0.05 -16.97
CA ALA A 39 -4.25 1.17 -17.75
C ALA A 39 -5.55 1.74 -17.19
N THR A 40 -5.87 2.97 -17.59
CA THR A 40 -7.17 3.62 -17.39
C THR A 40 -7.80 3.94 -18.76
N PRO A 41 -8.23 2.93 -19.53
CA PRO A 41 -8.53 3.08 -20.96
C PRO A 41 -9.88 3.73 -21.26
N GLY A 42 -10.61 4.23 -20.25
CA GLY A 42 -11.95 4.80 -20.43
C GLY A 42 -12.02 5.85 -21.53
N VAL A 43 -10.96 6.66 -21.70
CA VAL A 43 -10.92 7.75 -22.68
C VAL A 43 -11.11 7.24 -24.12
N LYS A 44 -10.70 5.98 -24.38
CA LYS A 44 -10.85 5.31 -25.68
C LYS A 44 -12.30 4.90 -26.00
N ILE A 45 -13.19 4.95 -25.02
CA ILE A 45 -14.60 4.57 -25.15
C ILE A 45 -15.56 5.70 -24.74
N GLY A 46 -15.08 6.94 -24.70
CA GLY A 46 -15.90 8.12 -24.38
C GLY A 46 -16.21 8.29 -22.89
N LEU A 47 -15.49 7.59 -22.00
CA LEU A 47 -15.59 7.77 -20.55
C LEU A 47 -14.29 8.32 -19.98
N PHE A 48 -14.35 9.10 -18.91
CA PHE A 48 -13.14 9.42 -18.17
C PHE A 48 -13.08 8.52 -16.93
N CYS A 49 -11.95 7.87 -16.67
CA CYS A 49 -11.77 6.99 -15.50
C CYS A 49 -11.67 7.82 -14.20
N THR A 50 -12.73 8.55 -13.86
CA THR A 50 -12.80 9.48 -12.73
C THR A 50 -12.67 8.77 -11.38
N THR A 51 -13.22 7.57 -11.23
CA THR A 51 -13.06 6.79 -10.00
C THR A 51 -11.66 6.18 -9.88
N PRO A 52 -11.06 5.53 -10.92
CA PRO A 52 -9.64 5.17 -10.87
C PRO A 52 -8.69 6.35 -10.64
N MET A 53 -8.99 7.53 -11.19
CA MET A 53 -8.17 8.74 -11.04
C MET A 53 -7.89 9.09 -9.57
N VAL A 54 -8.86 8.87 -8.68
CA VAL A 54 -8.75 9.18 -7.24
C VAL A 54 -7.60 8.39 -6.60
N ALA A 55 -7.57 7.06 -6.80
CA ALA A 55 -6.54 6.20 -6.22
C ALA A 55 -5.21 6.36 -6.97
N LEU A 56 -5.25 6.39 -8.31
CA LEU A 56 -4.05 6.47 -9.14
C LEU A 56 -3.23 7.73 -8.87
N THR A 57 -3.88 8.88 -8.75
CA THR A 57 -3.18 10.16 -8.51
C THR A 57 -2.43 10.18 -7.17
N ARG A 58 -2.97 9.48 -6.15
CA ARG A 58 -2.33 9.34 -4.83
C ARG A 58 -1.16 8.37 -4.86
N ALA A 59 -1.20 7.35 -5.73
CA ALA A 59 -0.17 6.32 -5.82
C ALA A 59 1.07 6.77 -6.62
N ILE A 60 0.89 7.35 -7.82
CA ILE A 60 2.01 7.56 -8.78
C ILE A 60 2.31 9.02 -9.10
N GLY A 61 1.62 9.95 -8.46
CA GLY A 61 1.80 11.38 -8.67
C GLY A 61 1.19 11.91 -9.99
N ARG A 62 1.13 13.24 -10.08
CA ARG A 62 0.26 13.94 -11.05
C ARG A 62 0.56 13.66 -12.52
N LYS A 63 1.85 13.68 -12.92
CA LYS A 63 2.22 13.57 -14.35
C LYS A 63 1.98 12.18 -14.91
N ARG A 64 2.38 11.15 -14.16
CA ARG A 64 2.20 9.74 -14.51
C ARG A 64 0.71 9.36 -14.53
N ALA A 65 -0.05 9.78 -13.51
CA ALA A 65 -1.50 9.57 -13.48
C ALA A 65 -2.22 10.24 -14.67
N LEU A 66 -1.90 11.49 -14.98
CA LEU A 66 -2.48 12.18 -16.14
C LEU A 66 -2.09 11.52 -17.47
N GLN A 67 -0.85 11.05 -17.62
CA GLN A 67 -0.44 10.31 -18.81
C GLN A 67 -1.33 9.08 -19.03
N MET A 68 -1.55 8.27 -18.00
CA MET A 68 -2.43 7.09 -18.11
C MET A 68 -3.89 7.49 -18.41
N LEU A 69 -4.43 8.47 -17.69
CA LEU A 69 -5.84 8.89 -17.81
C LEU A 69 -6.18 9.52 -19.16
N LEU A 70 -5.25 10.31 -19.73
CA LEU A 70 -5.47 11.03 -20.99
C LEU A 70 -5.20 10.16 -22.22
N SER A 71 -4.24 9.24 -22.14
CA SER A 71 -3.88 8.36 -23.28
C SER A 71 -4.66 7.04 -23.28
N GLY A 72 -5.02 6.53 -22.10
CA GLY A 72 -5.54 5.17 -21.95
C GLY A 72 -4.55 4.08 -22.39
N GLU A 73 -3.26 4.39 -22.49
CA GLU A 73 -2.20 3.44 -22.84
C GLU A 73 -1.86 2.51 -21.68
N PHE A 74 -1.32 1.34 -22.03
CA PHE A 74 -0.83 0.38 -21.07
C PHE A 74 0.53 0.79 -20.53
N VAL A 75 0.71 0.58 -19.24
CA VAL A 75 1.97 0.67 -18.51
C VAL A 75 2.35 -0.75 -18.10
N ASP A 76 3.52 -1.22 -18.50
CA ASP A 76 4.02 -2.54 -18.11
C ASP A 76 4.38 -2.58 -16.61
N ALA A 77 4.54 -3.79 -16.07
CA ALA A 77 4.79 -4.01 -14.65
C ALA A 77 6.07 -3.32 -14.13
N ARG A 78 7.16 -3.33 -14.91
CA ARG A 78 8.44 -2.74 -14.49
C ARG A 78 8.33 -1.22 -14.41
N THR A 79 7.73 -0.60 -15.42
CA THR A 79 7.42 0.84 -15.41
C THR A 79 6.48 1.18 -14.25
N ALA A 80 5.45 0.37 -13.99
CA ALA A 80 4.53 0.56 -12.86
C ALA A 80 5.25 0.52 -11.50
N ALA A 81 6.27 -0.32 -11.34
CA ALA A 81 7.09 -0.36 -10.14
C ALA A 81 8.00 0.86 -9.99
N GLU A 82 8.67 1.29 -11.06
CA GLU A 82 9.43 2.55 -11.08
C GLU A 82 8.56 3.77 -10.76
N TRP A 83 7.27 3.66 -11.08
CA TRP A 83 6.31 4.72 -10.84
C TRP A 83 5.75 4.74 -9.41
N GLY A 84 5.92 3.66 -8.66
CA GLY A 84 5.38 3.47 -7.31
C GLY A 84 3.97 2.91 -7.27
N LEU A 85 3.41 2.42 -8.40
CA LEU A 85 2.11 1.73 -8.41
C LEU A 85 2.23 0.31 -7.84
N VAL A 86 3.41 -0.30 -7.99
CA VAL A 86 3.73 -1.67 -7.57
C VAL A 86 5.03 -1.63 -6.75
N ASN A 87 5.13 -2.45 -5.70
CA ASN A 87 6.32 -2.52 -4.86
C ASN A 87 7.37 -3.48 -5.44
N GLU A 88 6.95 -4.62 -5.98
CA GLU A 88 7.85 -5.68 -6.48
C GLU A 88 7.26 -6.31 -7.75
N VAL A 89 8.13 -6.58 -8.72
CA VAL A 89 7.78 -7.32 -9.95
C VAL A 89 8.59 -8.59 -9.99
N VAL A 90 7.93 -9.73 -10.20
CA VAL A 90 8.54 -11.05 -10.17
C VAL A 90 8.04 -11.92 -11.33
N PRO A 91 8.78 -12.98 -11.73
CA PRO A 91 8.25 -13.96 -12.68
C PRO A 91 6.90 -14.53 -12.22
N ALA A 92 5.99 -14.81 -13.14
CA ALA A 92 4.63 -15.26 -12.81
C ALA A 92 4.59 -16.45 -11.83
N GLN A 93 5.54 -17.38 -11.94
CA GLN A 93 5.62 -18.57 -11.08
C GLN A 93 6.01 -18.26 -9.63
N GLN A 94 6.58 -17.08 -9.37
CA GLN A 94 7.00 -16.62 -8.04
C GLN A 94 6.03 -15.61 -7.41
N LEU A 95 4.97 -15.23 -8.13
CA LEU A 95 4.06 -14.15 -7.73
C LEU A 95 3.40 -14.41 -6.38
N GLU A 96 2.84 -15.61 -6.20
CA GLU A 96 2.17 -15.99 -4.95
C GLU A 96 3.15 -16.03 -3.78
N ASP A 97 4.34 -16.61 -3.98
CA ASP A 97 5.37 -16.69 -2.97
C ASP A 97 5.88 -15.31 -2.57
N ALA A 98 6.08 -14.39 -3.52
CA ALA A 98 6.49 -13.02 -3.25
C ALA A 98 5.44 -12.26 -2.42
N ALA A 99 4.17 -12.35 -2.80
CA ALA A 99 3.06 -11.74 -2.04
C ALA A 99 2.97 -12.33 -0.61
N LYS A 100 3.07 -13.65 -0.46
CA LYS A 100 3.06 -14.34 0.84
C LYS A 100 4.27 -14.01 1.69
N ARG A 101 5.47 -13.91 1.11
CA ARG A 101 6.69 -13.47 1.82
C ARG A 101 6.49 -12.08 2.41
N LEU A 102 5.96 -11.14 1.63
CA LEU A 102 5.70 -9.77 2.09
C LEU A 102 4.65 -9.75 3.21
N ALA A 103 3.56 -10.51 3.05
CA ALA A 103 2.54 -10.66 4.09
C ALA A 103 3.12 -11.26 5.38
N ALA A 104 3.90 -12.34 5.27
CA ALA A 104 4.53 -13.01 6.40
C ALA A 104 5.50 -12.06 7.12
N LYS A 105 6.28 -11.28 6.37
CA LYS A 105 7.21 -10.30 6.94
C LYS A 105 6.50 -9.24 7.76
N ILE A 106 5.34 -8.76 7.29
CA ILE A 106 4.52 -7.79 8.03
C ILE A 106 3.90 -8.45 9.26
N ALA A 107 3.49 -9.72 9.15
CA ALA A 107 2.91 -10.49 10.25
C ALA A 107 3.92 -10.86 11.36
N GLU A 108 5.23 -10.65 11.15
CA GLU A 108 6.24 -10.75 12.21
C GLU A 108 6.12 -9.61 13.25
N ALA A 109 5.41 -8.53 12.94
CA ALA A 109 5.19 -7.41 13.84
C ALA A 109 3.86 -7.53 14.62
N SER A 110 3.69 -6.71 15.66
CA SER A 110 2.41 -6.61 16.37
C SER A 110 1.29 -6.18 15.42
N SER A 111 0.20 -6.96 15.38
CA SER A 111 -0.98 -6.65 14.58
C SER A 111 -1.65 -5.33 15.00
N LEU A 112 -1.58 -4.98 16.30
CA LEU A 112 -2.09 -3.71 16.81
C LEU A 112 -1.25 -2.55 16.27
N VAL A 113 0.08 -2.65 16.39
CA VAL A 113 1.01 -1.60 15.93
C VAL A 113 0.90 -1.39 14.43
N VAL A 114 0.79 -2.47 13.65
CA VAL A 114 0.59 -2.40 12.20
C VAL A 114 -0.73 -1.72 11.84
N ALA A 115 -1.83 -2.10 12.49
CA ALA A 115 -3.15 -1.49 12.24
C ALA A 115 -3.17 0.00 12.59
N LEU A 116 -2.59 0.37 13.75
CA LEU A 116 -2.48 1.75 14.21
C LEU A 116 -1.60 2.58 13.25
N GLY A 117 -0.44 2.05 12.85
CA GLY A 117 0.45 2.71 11.90
C GLY A 117 -0.21 2.93 10.53
N LYS A 118 -0.95 1.93 10.02
CA LYS A 118 -1.70 2.04 8.77
C LYS A 118 -2.74 3.16 8.83
N GLN A 119 -3.57 3.20 9.88
CA GLN A 119 -4.58 4.26 10.02
C GLN A 119 -3.95 5.64 10.18
N ALA A 120 -2.85 5.72 10.94
CA ALA A 120 -2.12 6.96 11.13
C ALA A 120 -1.53 7.48 9.81
N PHE A 121 -0.98 6.60 8.97
CA PHE A 121 -0.47 6.95 7.65
C PHE A 121 -1.54 7.58 6.75
N TYR A 122 -2.70 6.94 6.64
CA TYR A 122 -3.78 7.46 5.79
C TYR A 122 -4.39 8.74 6.31
N THR A 123 -4.42 8.93 7.63
CA THR A 123 -4.95 10.17 8.22
C THR A 123 -3.96 11.32 8.04
N GLN A 124 -2.67 11.10 8.33
CA GLN A 124 -1.69 12.18 8.35
C GLN A 124 -1.39 12.75 6.97
N ILE A 125 -1.45 11.93 5.91
CA ILE A 125 -1.08 12.36 4.55
C ILE A 125 -2.06 13.39 3.97
N ASP A 126 -3.29 13.44 4.49
CA ASP A 126 -4.33 14.39 4.10
C ASP A 126 -4.35 15.66 4.98
N LEU A 127 -3.48 15.75 5.99
CA LEU A 127 -3.35 16.92 6.85
C LEU A 127 -2.26 17.87 6.37
N ASP A 128 -2.39 19.16 6.69
CA ASP A 128 -1.25 20.06 6.63
C ASP A 128 -0.16 19.65 7.62
N GLN A 129 1.10 19.94 7.31
CA GLN A 129 2.24 19.40 8.03
C GLN A 129 2.23 19.68 9.55
N PRO A 130 1.90 20.91 10.04
CA PRO A 130 1.76 21.14 11.47
C PRO A 130 0.70 20.25 12.14
N LYS A 131 -0.47 20.06 11.53
CA LYS A 131 -1.51 19.16 12.04
C LYS A 131 -1.10 17.69 11.97
N ALA A 132 -0.43 17.28 10.89
CA ALA A 132 0.11 15.93 10.73
C ALA A 132 1.06 15.58 11.89
N TYR A 133 1.97 16.49 12.26
CA TYR A 133 2.86 16.29 13.40
C TYR A 133 2.13 16.30 14.75
N ALA A 134 1.12 17.15 14.93
CA ALA A 134 0.31 17.14 16.15
C ALA A 134 -0.38 15.78 16.34
N TYR A 135 -1.07 15.32 15.30
CA TYR A 135 -1.73 14.02 15.26
C TYR A 135 -0.74 12.86 15.47
N ALA A 136 0.39 12.84 14.75
CA ALA A 136 1.38 11.77 14.87
C ALA A 136 1.97 11.67 16.29
N LYS A 137 2.15 12.80 17.00
CA LYS A 137 2.58 12.80 18.42
C LYS A 137 1.56 12.15 19.34
N GLU A 138 0.27 12.44 19.14
CA GLU A 138 -0.81 11.82 19.92
C GLU A 138 -0.86 10.31 19.68
N VAL A 139 -0.82 9.90 18.41
CA VAL A 139 -0.78 8.49 18.02
C VAL A 139 0.42 7.77 18.63
N MET A 140 1.62 8.37 18.57
CA MET A 140 2.83 7.82 19.17
C MET A 140 2.68 7.67 20.69
N SER A 141 2.17 8.70 21.37
CA SER A 141 1.98 8.69 22.82
C SER A 141 0.99 7.61 23.25
N MET A 142 -0.11 7.42 22.51
CA MET A 142 -1.06 6.35 22.78
C MET A 142 -0.45 4.96 22.52
N ASN A 143 0.26 4.79 21.40
CA ASN A 143 0.90 3.53 21.04
C ASN A 143 1.94 3.10 22.09
N ALA A 144 2.68 4.04 22.67
CA ALA A 144 3.67 3.76 23.71
C ALA A 144 3.07 3.16 24.99
N LEU A 145 1.76 3.31 25.21
CA LEU A 145 1.03 2.71 26.33
C LEU A 145 0.52 1.29 26.05
N ALA A 146 0.62 0.80 24.80
CA ALA A 146 0.18 -0.53 24.42
C ALA A 146 1.09 -1.62 25.01
N ALA A 147 0.52 -2.80 25.29
CA ALA A 147 1.28 -3.90 25.89
C ALA A 147 2.41 -4.38 24.96
N ASP A 148 2.12 -4.47 23.66
CA ASP A 148 3.09 -4.85 22.63
C ASP A 148 4.19 -3.79 22.46
N ALA A 149 3.95 -2.51 22.77
CA ALA A 149 5.02 -1.51 22.79
C ALA A 149 6.01 -1.78 23.94
N GLY A 150 5.48 -2.07 25.14
CA GLY A 150 6.29 -2.47 26.29
C GLY A 150 7.11 -3.74 26.02
N GLU A 151 6.48 -4.77 25.47
CA GLU A 151 7.15 -6.02 25.07
C GLU A 151 8.21 -5.80 24.00
N GLY A 152 7.92 -4.99 22.98
CA GLY A 152 8.87 -4.71 21.90
C GLY A 152 10.13 -3.99 22.39
N ILE A 153 9.95 -2.99 23.26
CA ILE A 153 11.06 -2.26 23.90
C ILE A 153 11.86 -3.21 24.79
N GLY A 154 11.19 -4.00 25.65
CA GLY A 154 11.85 -4.97 26.53
C GLY A 154 12.64 -6.02 25.75
N ALA A 155 12.02 -6.64 24.73
CA ALA A 155 12.66 -7.64 23.88
C ALA A 155 13.91 -7.10 23.16
N PHE A 156 13.85 -5.85 22.68
CA PHE A 156 14.99 -5.19 22.06
C PHE A 156 16.15 -5.00 23.05
N LEU A 157 15.88 -4.50 24.25
CA LEU A 157 16.89 -4.31 25.30
C LEU A 157 17.50 -5.64 25.76
N GLU A 158 16.69 -6.69 25.83
CA GLU A 158 17.09 -8.04 26.23
C GLU A 158 17.69 -8.87 25.09
N LYS A 159 17.73 -8.34 23.85
CA LYS A 159 18.23 -9.02 22.64
C LYS A 159 17.55 -10.36 22.36
N ARG A 160 16.23 -10.42 22.57
CA ARG A 160 15.40 -11.59 22.28
C ARG A 160 14.34 -11.27 21.24
N SER A 161 13.72 -12.30 20.68
CA SER A 161 12.53 -12.11 19.85
C SER A 161 11.34 -11.69 20.72
N PRO A 162 10.54 -10.72 20.27
CA PRO A 162 9.32 -10.31 20.97
C PRO A 162 8.19 -11.32 20.81
N ARG A 163 7.24 -11.31 21.74
CA ARG A 163 6.03 -12.13 21.74
C ARG A 163 4.79 -11.22 21.69
N TRP A 164 4.28 -10.99 20.49
CA TRP A 164 3.13 -10.12 20.30
C TRP A 164 1.82 -10.76 20.75
N THR A 165 0.98 -9.95 21.40
CA THR A 165 -0.36 -10.35 21.84
C THR A 165 -1.47 -9.60 21.10
N GLY A 166 -1.12 -8.59 20.31
CA GLY A 166 -2.05 -7.73 19.58
C GLY A 166 -2.77 -6.75 20.52
N LYS A 167 -2.12 -6.32 21.61
CA LYS A 167 -2.68 -5.50 22.69
C LYS A 167 -1.71 -4.42 23.15
#